data_AF-A0A075JFA3-F1
#
_entry.id   AF-A0A075JFA3-F1
#
_cell.length_a   1.000
_cell.length_b   1.000
_cell.length_c   1.000
_cell.angle_alpha   90.00
_cell.angle_beta   90.00
_cell.angle_gamma   90.00
#
_symmetry.space_group_name_H-M   'P 1'
#
loop_
_entity.id
_entity.type
_entity.pdbx_description
1 polymer ?
#
loop_
_entity_poly.entity_id
_entity_poly.type
_entity_poly.pdbx_seq_one_letter_code
_entity_poly.pdbx_strand_id
1 'polypeptide(L)'
;MTMSGDSPYLDHGHSPAAWTGVGICMVGSLLIAFGVYFGNELLDIIGAVLVVGGGVVGWLMGKANRRSAAAHGSMDSERKPA
;
A
#
# COMPACT_ATOMS: atom_id res chain seq x y z
N MET A 1 3.84 34.49 -11.85
CA MET A 1 2.84 33.48 -12.22
C MET A 1 3.13 32.25 -11.37
N THR A 2 2.49 32.17 -10.22
CA THR A 2 2.62 31.09 -9.22
C THR A 2 1.45 30.11 -9.41
N MET A 3 1.58 28.88 -8.90
CA MET A 3 0.70 27.69 -9.05
C MET A 3 1.15 26.80 -10.23
N SER A 4 1.72 25.60 -10.05
CA SER A 4 0.99 24.36 -9.70
C SER A 4 1.91 23.14 -9.43
N GLY A 5 2.98 23.27 -8.62
CA GLY A 5 4.00 22.20 -8.49
C GLY A 5 3.76 21.15 -7.40
N ASP A 6 3.42 21.57 -6.17
CA ASP A 6 3.61 20.71 -4.99
C ASP A 6 2.29 20.45 -4.28
N SER A 7 1.41 19.72 -4.95
CA SER A 7 0.15 19.32 -4.34
C SER A 7 0.44 18.12 -3.41
N PRO A 8 0.24 18.22 -2.08
CA PRO A 8 0.56 17.15 -1.13
C PRO A 8 -0.31 15.89 -1.33
N TYR A 9 -1.19 15.87 -2.32
CA TYR A 9 -2.06 14.75 -2.68
C TYR A 9 -1.55 13.99 -3.92
N LEU A 10 -0.58 14.53 -4.67
CA LEU A 10 -0.09 13.90 -5.91
C LEU A 10 0.83 12.68 -5.66
N ASP A 11 1.52 12.61 -4.51
CA ASP A 11 2.59 11.62 -4.29
C ASP A 11 2.16 10.33 -3.58
N HIS A 12 0.87 10.15 -3.29
CA HIS A 12 0.42 9.03 -2.43
C HIS A 12 0.13 7.75 -3.22
N GLY A 13 -0.27 7.86 -4.48
CA GLY A 13 -0.65 6.75 -5.35
C GLY A 13 0.47 6.19 -6.23
N HIS A 14 1.63 6.85 -6.31
CA HIS A 14 2.72 6.45 -7.21
C HIS A 14 3.85 5.66 -6.52
N SER A 15 3.85 5.59 -5.19
CA SER A 15 4.88 4.84 -4.47
C SER A 15 4.71 3.33 -4.67
N PRO A 16 5.81 2.57 -4.87
CA PRO A 16 5.78 1.11 -4.87
C PRO A 16 5.13 0.51 -3.62
N ALA A 17 5.19 1.24 -2.50
CA ALA A 17 4.57 0.84 -1.24
C ALA A 17 3.03 0.84 -1.27
N ALA A 18 2.43 1.75 -2.04
CA ALA A 18 0.99 1.81 -2.21
C ALA A 18 0.49 0.65 -3.08
N TRP A 19 1.24 0.32 -4.14
CA TRP A 19 0.86 -0.72 -5.09
C TRP A 19 1.14 -2.14 -4.62
N THR A 20 1.97 -2.36 -3.59
CA THR A 20 2.30 -3.71 -3.12
C THR A 20 1.09 -4.43 -2.54
N GLY A 21 0.36 -3.78 -1.62
CA GLY A 21 -0.86 -4.35 -1.05
C GLY A 21 -1.96 -4.54 -2.10
N VAL A 22 -2.12 -3.56 -3.00
CA VAL A 22 -3.10 -3.61 -4.10
C VAL A 22 -2.80 -4.76 -5.06
N GLY A 23 -1.54 -4.93 -5.47
CA GLY A 23 -1.12 -5.99 -6.38
C GLY A 23 -1.38 -7.39 -5.81
N ILE A 24 -1.09 -7.60 -4.52
CA ILE A 24 -1.39 -8.87 -3.83
C ILE A 24 -2.91 -9.15 -3.85
N CYS A 25 -3.73 -8.15 -3.54
CA CYS A 25 -5.19 -8.30 -3.57
C CYS A 25 -5.73 -8.57 -4.99
N MET A 26 -5.18 -7.92 -6.02
CA MET A 26 -5.57 -8.19 -7.41
C MET A 26 -5.25 -9.62 -7.82
N VAL A 27 -4.06 -10.12 -7.50
CA VAL A 27 -3.68 -11.52 -7.79
C VAL A 27 -4.57 -12.50 -7.02
N GLY A 28 -4.83 -12.26 -5.73
CA GLY A 28 -5.75 -13.07 -4.95
C GLY A 28 -7.16 -13.11 -5.54
N SER A 29 -7.68 -11.94 -5.96
CA SER A 29 -9.01 -11.84 -6.59
C SER A 29 -9.09 -12.58 -7.92
N LEU A 30 -8.02 -12.53 -8.72
CA LEU A 30 -7.90 -13.30 -9.96
C LEU A 30 -7.94 -14.80 -9.69
N LEU A 31 -7.20 -15.28 -8.68
CA LEU A 31 -7.18 -16.72 -8.35
C LEU A 31 -8.53 -17.23 -7.87
N ILE A 32 -9.28 -16.42 -7.09
CA ILE A 32 -10.67 -16.75 -6.72
C ILE A 32 -11.56 -16.79 -7.96
N ALA A 33 -11.47 -15.79 -8.85
CA ALA A 33 -12.29 -15.78 -10.06
C ALA A 33 -12.03 -17.02 -10.94
N PHE A 34 -10.77 -17.44 -11.06
CA PHE A 34 -10.38 -18.68 -11.74
C PHE A 34 -10.86 -19.93 -11.00
N GLY A 35 -10.72 -19.98 -9.67
CA GLY A 35 -11.19 -21.10 -8.84
C GLY A 35 -12.68 -21.34 -8.99
N VAL A 36 -13.49 -20.28 -8.88
CA VAL A 36 -14.94 -20.34 -9.11
C VAL A 36 -15.28 -20.80 -10.53
N TYR A 37 -14.59 -20.27 -11.56
CA TYR A 37 -14.87 -20.64 -12.95
C TYR A 37 -14.55 -22.11 -13.25
N PHE A 38 -13.45 -22.65 -12.71
CA PHE A 38 -13.04 -24.04 -12.92
C PHE A 38 -13.56 -25.01 -11.86
N GLY A 39 -14.31 -24.54 -10.85
CA GLY A 39 -14.77 -25.36 -9.72
C GLY A 39 -13.63 -25.90 -8.86
N ASN A 40 -12.55 -25.14 -8.70
CA ASN A 40 -11.35 -25.53 -7.96
C ASN A 40 -11.26 -24.80 -6.61
N GLU A 41 -11.73 -25.48 -5.57
CA GLU A 41 -11.73 -24.97 -4.19
C GLU A 41 -10.33 -24.62 -3.67
N LEU A 42 -9.28 -25.30 -4.15
CA LEU A 42 -7.92 -25.02 -3.71
C LEU A 42 -7.45 -23.64 -4.21
N LEU A 43 -7.82 -23.25 -5.43
CA LEU A 43 -7.53 -21.92 -5.96
C LEU A 43 -8.29 -20.83 -5.20
N ASP A 44 -9.53 -21.11 -4.80
CA ASP A 44 -10.33 -20.18 -4.00
C ASP A 44 -9.71 -19.94 -2.62
N ILE A 45 -9.22 -21.00 -1.96
CA ILE A 45 -8.54 -20.89 -0.66
C ILE A 45 -7.24 -20.08 -0.80
N ILE A 46 -6.42 -20.40 -1.81
CA ILE A 46 -5.17 -19.67 -2.05
C ILE A 46 -5.45 -18.19 -2.31
N GLY A 47 -6.43 -17.90 -3.15
CA GLY A 47 -6.83 -16.54 -3.47
C GLY A 47 -7.36 -15.78 -2.25
N ALA A 48 -8.17 -16.42 -1.41
CA ALA A 48 -8.68 -15.84 -0.16
C ALA A 48 -7.54 -15.52 0.82
N VAL A 49 -6.59 -16.43 0.99
CA VAL A 49 -5.39 -16.20 1.84
C VAL A 49 -4.57 -15.02 1.33
N LEU A 50 -4.41 -14.89 0.00
CA LEU A 50 -3.70 -13.76 -0.59
C LEU A 50 -4.40 -12.43 -0.35
N VAL A 51 -5.73 -12.36 -0.49
CA VAL A 51 -6.49 -11.12 -0.22
C VAL A 51 -6.33 -10.70 1.24
N VAL A 52 -6.48 -11.64 2.18
CA VAL A 52 -6.27 -11.36 3.60
C VAL A 52 -4.82 -10.93 3.87
N GLY A 53 -3.85 -11.63 3.31
CA GLY A 53 -2.42 -11.29 3.40
C GLY A 53 -2.09 -9.91 2.84
N GLY A 54 -2.67 -9.54 1.70
CA GLY A 54 -2.51 -8.21 1.08
C GLY A 54 -2.99 -7.08 1.98
N GLY A 55 -4.12 -7.29 2.68
CA GLY A 55 -4.60 -6.36 3.70
C GLY A 55 -3.63 -6.19 4.87
N VAL A 56 -3.04 -7.29 5.35
CA VAL A 56 -2.03 -7.26 6.42
C VAL A 56 -0.77 -6.51 5.98
N VAL A 57 -0.28 -6.78 4.77
CA VAL A 57 0.91 -6.09 4.20
C VAL A 57 0.65 -4.59 4.06
N GLY A 58 -0.50 -4.19 3.51
CA GLY A 58 -0.87 -2.79 3.39
C GLY A 58 -0.96 -2.08 4.74
N TRP A 59 -1.50 -2.75 5.76
CA TRP A 59 -1.57 -2.21 7.12
C TRP A 59 -0.19 -2.03 7.78
N LEU A 60 0.70 -3.01 7.61
CA LEU A 60 2.07 -2.93 8.14
C LEU A 60 2.87 -1.79 7.48
N MET A 61 2.74 -1.62 6.17
CA MET A 61 3.41 -0.55 5.43
C MET A 61 2.87 0.83 5.80
N GLY A 62 1.56 0.94 6.04
CA GLY A 62 0.95 2.15 6.59
C GLY A 62 1.52 2.55 7.98
N LYS A 63 1.85 1.57 8.83
CA LYS A 63 2.54 1.83 10.11
C LYS A 63 3.99 2.26 9.92
N ALA A 64 4.73 1.60 9.04
CA ALA A 64 6.12 1.95 8.77
C ALA A 64 6.24 3.38 8.23
N ASN A 65 5.36 3.77 7.29
CA ASN A 65 5.37 5.10 6.69
C ASN A 65 5.10 6.22 7.72
N ARG A 66 4.11 6.02 8.62
CA ARG A 66 3.85 6.99 9.70
C ARG A 66 5.05 7.17 10.64
N ARG A 67 5.82 6.09 10.87
CA ARG A 67 6.99 6.13 11.76
C ARG A 67 8.16 6.88 11.13
N SER A 68 8.38 6.73 9.83
CA SER A 68 9.39 7.48 9.08
C SER A 68 9.07 8.97 8.98
N ALA A 69 7.79 9.34 8.81
CA ALA A 69 7.35 10.73 8.80
C ALA A 69 7.58 11.44 10.15
N ALA A 70 7.33 10.75 11.27
CA ALA A 70 7.58 11.31 12.61
C ALA A 70 9.08 11.55 12.90
N ALA A 71 9.97 10.70 12.37
CA ALA A 71 11.41 10.84 12.54
C ALA A 71 12.01 11.98 11.70
N HIS A 72 11.50 12.20 10.48
CA HIS A 72 11.97 13.29 9.63
C HIS A 72 11.54 14.67 10.16
N GLY A 73 10.33 14.77 10.73
CA GLY A 73 9.80 16.02 11.28
C GLY A 73 10.57 16.54 12.50
N SER A 74 11.18 15.66 13.32
CA SER A 74 11.99 16.12 14.45
C SER A 74 13.31 16.74 14.00
N MET A 75 13.91 16.24 12.90
CA MET A 75 15.16 16.78 12.36
C MET A 75 15.00 18.18 11.78
N ASP A 76 13.87 18.50 11.15
CA ASP A 76 13.62 19.86 10.62
C ASP A 76 13.38 20.89 11.73
N SER A 77 12.80 20.47 12.87
CA SER A 77 12.66 21.33 14.05
C SER A 77 14.01 21.66 14.69
N GLU A 78 14.98 20.76 14.61
CA GLU A 78 16.32 20.93 15.18
C GLU A 78 17.24 21.75 14.26
N ARG A 79 16.95 21.78 12.96
CA ARG A 79 17.72 22.51 11.94
C ARG A 79 17.29 23.97 11.75
N LYS A 80 16.38 24.48 12.58
CA LYS A 80 15.97 25.90 12.57
C LYS A 80 16.96 26.72 13.42
N PRO A 81 17.87 27.53 12.83
CA PRO A 81 18.66 28.47 13.63
C PRO A 81 17.72 29.52 14.26
N ALA A 82 17.97 29.81 15.54
CA ALA A 82 17.23 30.76 16.37
C ALA A 82 17.28 32.19 15.82
#